data_AF-A0A1B6IRC1-F1
#
_entry.id   AF-A0A1B6IRC1-F1
#
_cell.length_a   1.000
_cell.length_b   1.000
_cell.length_c   1.000
_cell.angle_alpha   90.00
_cell.angle_beta   90.00
_cell.angle_gamma   90.00
#
_symmetry.space_group_name_H-M   'P 1'
#
loop_
_entity.id
_entity.type
_entity.pdbx_description
1 polymer ?
#
loop_
_entity_poly.entity_id
_entity_poly.type
_entity_poly.pdbx_seq_one_letter_code
_entity_poly.pdbx_strand_id
1 'polypeptide(L)'
;MASQKSRAGGSQKNRDSGFSQSQGGEGSQRSRADIYSEEQLDALVTNATAFLLCELRSKRRLKKEDVVTNALNKSSRQYGVIMKRVKQNLSDVFGLEIAK
;
A
#
# COMPACT_ATOMS: atom_id res chain seq x y z
N MET A 1 -64.71 42.01 -7.46
CA MET A 1 -64.18 42.89 -6.40
C MET A 1 -62.68 43.02 -6.58
N ALA A 2 -62.21 44.26 -6.53
CA ALA A 2 -60.83 44.69 -6.73
C ALA A 2 -59.93 44.36 -5.53
N SER A 3 -58.60 44.37 -5.79
CA SER A 3 -57.50 44.84 -4.93
C SER A 3 -57.40 44.29 -3.49
N GLN A 4 -56.27 43.87 -2.92
CA GLN A 4 -54.86 44.24 -3.04
C GLN A 4 -54.14 43.37 -1.98
N LYS A 5 -52.83 43.13 -2.14
CA LYS A 5 -51.78 43.58 -1.20
C LYS A 5 -50.58 42.63 -1.17
N SER A 6 -49.45 43.24 -1.52
CA SER A 6 -48.09 42.74 -1.64
C SER A 6 -47.52 42.11 -0.38
N ARG A 7 -46.50 41.26 -0.55
CA ARG A 7 -45.24 41.39 0.21
C ARG A 7 -44.05 40.76 -0.51
N ALA A 8 -43.01 41.59 -0.62
CA ALA A 8 -41.69 41.30 -1.14
C ALA A 8 -40.94 40.31 -0.24
N GLY A 9 -40.10 39.49 -0.87
CA GLY A 9 -39.14 38.62 -0.20
C GLY A 9 -38.04 38.25 -1.17
N GLY A 10 -37.11 39.18 -1.39
CA GLY A 10 -35.90 38.90 -2.17
C GLY A 10 -35.00 37.93 -1.43
N SER A 11 -34.40 37.00 -2.17
CA SER A 11 -33.10 36.42 -1.84
C SER A 11 -32.53 35.73 -3.08
N GLN A 12 -31.74 36.49 -3.84
CA GLN A 12 -30.73 35.92 -4.71
C GLN A 12 -29.66 35.26 -3.83
N LYS A 13 -29.44 33.96 -4.02
CA LYS A 13 -28.16 33.32 -3.71
C LYS A 13 -27.78 32.43 -4.89
N ASN A 14 -27.07 33.03 -5.83
CA ASN A 14 -26.14 32.31 -6.70
C ASN A 14 -25.11 31.64 -5.80
N ARG A 15 -25.06 30.31 -5.83
CA ARG A 15 -23.84 29.54 -5.55
C ARG A 15 -23.68 28.52 -6.66
N ASP A 16 -23.04 29.03 -7.70
CA ASP A 16 -22.37 28.27 -8.73
C ASP A 16 -21.14 27.60 -8.12
N SER A 17 -21.11 26.27 -8.13
CA SER A 17 -19.92 25.42 -8.16
C SER A 17 -20.33 23.97 -7.89
N GLY A 18 -21.01 23.35 -8.86
CA GLY A 18 -21.28 21.92 -8.90
C GLY A 18 -20.51 21.30 -10.07
N PHE A 19 -19.20 21.16 -9.93
CA PHE A 19 -18.37 20.43 -10.89
C PHE A 19 -18.68 18.93 -10.77
N SER A 20 -19.58 18.46 -11.64
CA SER A 20 -19.84 17.04 -11.87
C SER A 20 -19.06 16.56 -13.09
N GLN A 21 -17.98 15.84 -12.80
CA GLN A 21 -17.65 14.51 -13.33
C GLN A 21 -18.02 14.19 -14.81
N SER A 22 -16.98 13.98 -15.63
CA SER A 22 -16.90 12.90 -16.64
C SER A 22 -15.42 12.77 -17.09
N GLN A 23 -14.67 11.74 -16.68
CA GLN A 23 -14.56 10.37 -17.23
C GLN A 23 -13.78 10.26 -18.55
N GLY A 24 -12.72 9.42 -18.51
CA GLY A 24 -11.98 8.87 -19.66
C GLY A 24 -10.70 9.63 -19.99
N GLY A 25 -9.50 9.07 -20.12
CA GLY A 25 -8.88 7.74 -20.04
C GLY A 25 -7.36 8.03 -19.88
N GLU A 26 -6.48 7.15 -19.43
CA GLU A 26 -6.07 5.89 -20.03
C GLU A 26 -5.06 5.21 -19.09
N GLY A 27 -5.11 3.88 -19.01
CA GLY A 27 -3.87 3.10 -18.89
C GLY A 27 -3.34 2.76 -17.49
N SER A 28 -4.15 2.21 -16.59
CA SER A 28 -3.59 1.25 -15.63
C SER A 28 -4.56 0.13 -15.31
N GLN A 29 -4.88 -0.66 -16.34
CA GLN A 29 -5.22 -2.06 -16.13
C GLN A 29 -3.96 -2.82 -15.68
N ARG A 30 -3.46 -2.51 -14.48
CA ARG A 30 -2.66 -3.48 -13.73
C ARG A 30 -3.66 -4.36 -13.03
N SER A 31 -3.83 -5.56 -13.57
CA SER A 31 -4.66 -6.63 -13.03
C SER A 31 -4.68 -6.59 -11.50
N ARG A 32 -5.84 -6.22 -10.94
CA ARG A 32 -6.13 -6.15 -9.49
C ARG A 32 -5.94 -7.51 -8.77
N ALA A 33 -5.56 -8.55 -9.50
CA ALA A 33 -5.56 -9.95 -9.07
C ALA A 33 -4.23 -10.45 -8.46
N ASP A 34 -3.13 -9.67 -8.49
CA ASP A 34 -1.80 -10.20 -8.12
C ASP A 34 -1.00 -9.34 -7.14
N ILE A 35 -1.67 -8.51 -6.34
CA ILE A 35 -1.02 -7.63 -5.36
C ILE A 35 -1.42 -8.05 -3.95
N TYR A 36 -0.43 -8.28 -3.08
CA TYR A 36 -0.68 -8.54 -1.66
C TYR A 36 -1.37 -7.34 -1.00
N SER A 37 -2.29 -7.60 -0.07
CA SER A 37 -2.78 -6.54 0.82
C SER A 37 -1.64 -6.04 1.72
N GLU A 38 -1.77 -4.84 2.29
CA GLU A 38 -0.75 -4.33 3.22
C GLU A 38 -0.55 -5.25 4.43
N GLU A 39 -1.63 -5.84 4.98
CA GLU A 39 -1.54 -6.83 6.06
C GLU A 39 -0.76 -8.08 5.64
N GLN A 40 -0.96 -8.57 4.41
CA GLN A 40 -0.22 -9.70 3.87
C GLN A 40 1.25 -9.35 3.66
N LEU A 41 1.55 -8.15 3.17
CA LEU A 41 2.92 -7.66 3.02
C LEU A 41 3.62 -7.58 4.38
N ASP A 42 2.98 -7.00 5.39
CA ASP A 42 3.56 -6.87 6.72
C ASP A 42 3.79 -8.22 7.39
N ALA A 43 2.88 -9.17 7.22
CA ALA A 43 3.09 -10.55 7.68
C ALA A 43 4.30 -11.21 6.99
N LEU A 44 4.43 -11.05 5.66
CA LEU A 44 5.57 -11.58 4.91
C LEU A 44 6.89 -10.92 5.29
N VAL A 45 6.88 -9.60 5.53
CA VAL A 45 8.04 -8.84 6.02
C VAL A 45 8.44 -9.33 7.40
N THR A 46 7.48 -9.51 8.31
CA THR A 46 7.73 -9.99 9.67
C THR A 46 8.32 -11.40 9.63
N ASN A 47 7.73 -12.30 8.84
CA ASN A 47 8.23 -13.67 8.69
C ASN A 47 9.65 -13.72 8.10
N ALA A 48 9.92 -12.92 7.06
CA ALA A 48 11.25 -12.83 6.47
C ALA A 48 12.27 -12.25 7.45
N THR A 49 11.90 -11.21 8.20
CA THR A 49 12.78 -10.62 9.22
C THR A 49 13.10 -11.65 10.31
N ALA A 50 12.10 -12.33 10.84
CA ALA A 50 12.28 -13.38 11.85
C ALA A 50 13.16 -14.53 11.33
N PHE A 51 12.93 -15.00 10.11
CA PHE A 51 13.75 -16.03 9.48
C PHE A 51 15.23 -15.62 9.39
N LEU A 52 15.50 -14.40 8.91
CA LEU A 52 16.88 -13.89 8.81
C LEU A 52 17.57 -13.77 10.17
N LEU A 53 16.84 -13.33 11.19
CA LEU A 53 17.38 -13.23 12.56
C LEU A 53 17.68 -14.62 13.15
N CYS A 54 16.86 -15.62 12.88
CA CYS A 54 17.13 -17.00 13.28
C CYS A 54 18.40 -17.55 12.60
N GLU A 55 18.54 -17.31 11.30
CA GLU A 55 19.71 -17.77 10.53
C GLU A 55 20.99 -16.97 10.80
N LEU A 56 20.89 -15.78 11.39
CA LEU A 56 22.08 -15.03 11.81
C LEU A 56 22.97 -15.86 12.75
N ARG A 57 22.37 -16.69 13.60
CA ARG A 57 23.08 -17.57 14.54
C ARG A 57 23.83 -18.70 13.84
N SER A 58 23.33 -19.16 12.68
CA SER A 58 23.97 -20.22 11.91
C SER A 58 25.19 -19.73 11.11
N LYS A 59 25.38 -18.40 11.01
CA LYS A 59 26.42 -17.73 10.18
C LYS A 59 26.45 -18.20 8.73
N ARG A 60 25.36 -18.81 8.26
CA ARG A 60 25.24 -19.32 6.90
C ARG A 60 24.91 -18.17 5.94
N ARG A 61 25.53 -18.18 4.76
CA ARG A 61 25.09 -17.30 3.66
C ARG A 61 23.78 -17.83 3.08
N LEU A 62 22.75 -16.99 3.09
CA LEU A 62 21.44 -17.33 2.55
C LEU A 62 21.34 -16.92 1.09
N LYS A 63 20.74 -17.79 0.27
CA LYS A 63 20.36 -17.47 -1.09
C LYS A 63 18.95 -16.93 -1.14
N LYS A 64 18.58 -16.28 -2.25
CA LYS A 64 17.23 -15.79 -2.49
C LYS A 64 16.20 -16.92 -2.37
N GLU A 65 16.54 -18.10 -2.89
CA GLU A 65 15.66 -19.27 -2.90
C GLU A 65 15.38 -19.78 -1.49
N ASP A 66 16.36 -19.67 -0.58
CA ASP A 66 16.19 -20.01 0.83
C ASP A 66 15.12 -19.09 1.46
N VAL A 67 15.21 -17.78 1.22
CA VAL A 67 14.25 -16.80 1.76
C VAL A 67 12.85 -17.00 1.15
N VAL A 68 12.76 -17.20 -0.16
CA VAL A 68 11.46 -17.42 -0.83
C VAL A 68 10.77 -18.68 -0.30
N THR A 69 11.52 -19.76 -0.13
CA THR A 69 10.98 -21.05 0.29
C THR A 69 10.57 -21.03 1.76
N ASN A 70 11.43 -20.48 2.63
CA ASN A 70 11.27 -20.62 4.08
C ASN A 70 10.49 -19.45 4.72
N ALA A 71 10.48 -18.27 4.09
CA ALA A 71 9.83 -17.09 4.65
C ALA A 71 8.65 -16.55 3.83
N LEU A 72 8.64 -16.77 2.51
CA LEU A 72 7.65 -16.18 1.60
C LEU A 72 6.67 -17.20 1.00
N ASN A 73 6.46 -18.32 1.69
CA ASN A 73 5.51 -19.37 1.26
C ASN A 73 5.72 -19.83 -0.20
N LYS A 74 6.99 -19.93 -0.63
CA LYS A 74 7.39 -20.31 -2.00
C LYS A 74 6.94 -19.33 -3.09
N SER A 75 6.46 -18.15 -2.71
CA SER A 75 6.09 -17.08 -3.62
C SER A 75 7.18 -16.02 -3.68
N SER A 76 7.71 -15.78 -4.89
CA SER A 76 8.65 -14.68 -5.15
C SER A 76 7.93 -13.39 -5.56
N ARG A 77 6.59 -13.37 -5.49
CA ARG A 77 5.79 -12.19 -5.81
C ARG A 77 6.19 -11.03 -4.93
N GLN A 78 6.40 -9.87 -5.55
CA GLN A 78 6.76 -8.64 -4.86
C GLN A 78 7.99 -8.76 -3.95
N TYR A 79 8.88 -9.74 -4.20
CA TYR A 79 10.10 -9.98 -3.42
C TYR A 79 10.91 -8.70 -3.20
N GLY A 80 11.04 -7.86 -4.24
CA GLY A 80 11.75 -6.59 -4.14
C GLY A 80 11.13 -5.62 -3.13
N VAL A 81 9.79 -5.53 -3.07
CA VAL A 81 9.08 -4.67 -2.12
C VAL A 81 9.24 -5.20 -0.70
N ILE A 82 9.04 -6.51 -0.53
CA ILE A 82 9.17 -7.19 0.77
C ILE A 82 10.59 -7.01 1.31
N MET A 83 11.62 -7.35 0.51
CA MET A 83 13.01 -7.25 0.96
C MET A 83 13.47 -5.82 1.21
N LYS A 84 12.89 -4.82 0.52
CA LYS A 84 13.16 -3.42 0.85
C LYS A 84 12.67 -3.09 2.26
N ARG A 85 11.44 -3.48 2.61
CA ARG A 85 10.89 -3.29 3.97
C ARG A 85 11.66 -4.10 5.01
N VAL A 86 12.04 -5.34 4.71
CA VAL A 86 12.86 -6.17 5.61
C VAL A 86 14.21 -5.52 5.89
N LYS A 87 14.91 -5.01 4.88
CA LYS A 87 16.18 -4.30 5.07
C LYS A 87 16.03 -3.07 5.96
N GLN A 88 14.97 -2.29 5.74
CA GLN A 88 14.66 -1.13 6.56
C GLN A 88 14.40 -1.54 8.01
N ASN A 89 13.57 -2.56 8.24
CA ASN A 89 13.23 -3.07 9.56
C ASN A 89 14.49 -3.59 10.31
N LEU A 90 15.32 -4.38 9.63
CA LEU A 90 16.59 -4.85 10.19
C LEU A 90 17.53 -3.69 10.59
N SER A 91 17.60 -2.64 9.78
CA SER A 91 18.43 -1.47 10.07
C SER A 91 17.86 -0.66 11.23
N ASP A 92 16.59 -0.28 11.17
CA ASP A 92 15.97 0.66 12.12
C ASP A 92 15.73 0.03 13.51
N VAL A 93 15.33 -1.23 13.56
CA VAL A 93 14.94 -1.91 14.81
C VAL A 93 16.09 -2.69 15.42
N PHE A 94 16.90 -3.35 14.59
CA PHE A 94 17.94 -4.26 15.06
C PHE A 94 19.37 -3.73 14.85
N GLY A 95 19.55 -2.61 14.13
CA GLY A 95 20.88 -2.10 13.79
C GLY A 95 21.69 -3.04 12.90
N LEU A 96 21.01 -3.86 12.09
CA LEU A 96 21.62 -4.89 11.25
C LEU A 96 21.51 -4.54 9.76
N GLU A 97 22.55 -4.86 9.00
CA GLU A 97 22.57 -4.70 7.55
C GLU A 97 22.72 -6.05 6.84
N ILE A 98 21.97 -6.22 5.74
CA ILE A 98 22.14 -7.37 4.85
C ILE A 98 23.35 -7.09 3.94
N ALA A 99 24.45 -7.80 4.20
CA ALA A 99 25.64 -7.77 3.35
C ALA A 99 25.35 -8.35 1.94
N LYS A 100 26.08 -7.86 0.94
CA LYS A 100 25.98 -8.33 -0.46
C LYS A 100 26.62 -9.70 -0.68
#